data_AF-A0A4Q3D4U2-F1
#
_entry.id   AF-A0A4Q3D4U2-F1
#
_cell.length_a   1.000
_cell.length_b   1.000
_cell.length_c   1.000
_cell.angle_alpha   90.00
_cell.angle_beta   90.00
_cell.angle_gamma   90.00
#
_symmetry.space_group_name_H-M   'P 1'
#
loop_
_entity.id
_entity.type
_entity.pdbx_description
1 polymer ?
#
loop_
_entity_poly.entity_id
_entity_poly.type
_entity_poly.pdbx_seq_one_letter_code
_entity_poly.pdbx_strand_id
1 'polypeptide(L)'
;MESSLSKFRKILQKWYLPLIAGIGFISVAIGIYSMPGLSISIIMLLFSLTIILFGIRETAFVVNNRRLIKNWGWHLGSSLFTLVLGIVLISDPLISISYVNALVVVLLFSKAIQNFLFHYTYSRRTQNTVGMNSIYGVALVFIALFLWSSPQIITSFLVTLSGLPFLIMGILCIALALTLRKTHQKLEAFKRSFEDKTKDANYEIIEE
;
A
#
# COMPACT_ATOMS: atom_id res chain seq x y z
N MET A 1 32.64 17.30 -8.25
CA MET A 1 31.51 17.04 -9.17
C MET A 1 31.58 15.65 -9.84
N GLU A 2 32.75 15.03 -10.02
CA GLU A 2 32.90 13.69 -10.66
C GLU A 2 32.21 12.52 -9.93
N SER A 3 31.98 12.63 -8.62
CA SER A 3 31.32 11.60 -7.81
C SER A 3 29.84 11.37 -8.17
N SER A 4 29.09 12.41 -8.55
CA SER A 4 27.66 12.28 -8.86
C SER A 4 27.40 11.73 -10.27
N LEU A 5 28.18 12.17 -11.27
CA LEU A 5 28.06 11.73 -12.65
C LEU A 5 28.43 10.24 -12.83
N SER A 6 29.49 9.79 -12.16
CA SER A 6 29.90 8.38 -12.19
C SER A 6 28.88 7.46 -11.51
N LYS A 7 28.27 7.90 -10.39
CA LYS A 7 27.14 7.20 -9.75
C LYS A 7 25.91 7.14 -10.65
N PHE A 8 25.53 8.26 -11.27
CA PHE A 8 24.39 8.32 -12.18
C PHE A 8 24.57 7.37 -13.38
N ARG A 9 25.76 7.31 -13.97
CA ARG A 9 26.09 6.37 -15.04
C ARG A 9 25.95 4.91 -14.61
N LYS A 10 26.42 4.55 -13.41
CA LYS A 10 26.26 3.18 -12.87
C LYS A 10 24.79 2.80 -12.67
N ILE A 11 23.93 3.75 -12.31
CA ILE A 11 22.48 3.53 -12.19
C ILE A 11 21.86 3.28 -13.58
N LEU A 12 22.23 4.08 -14.58
CA LEU A 12 21.74 3.95 -15.95
C LEU A 12 22.09 2.60 -16.59
N GLN A 13 23.27 2.05 -16.31
CA GLN A 13 23.68 0.73 -16.81
C GLN A 13 22.84 -0.41 -16.21
N LYS A 14 22.27 -0.21 -15.03
CA LYS A 14 21.43 -1.19 -14.34
C LYS A 14 19.93 -1.07 -14.66
N TRP A 15 19.60 -0.58 -15.87
CA TRP A 15 18.23 -0.43 -16.35
C TRP A 15 17.42 -1.75 -16.37
N TYR A 16 18.09 -2.90 -16.41
CA TYR A 16 17.44 -4.22 -16.38
C TYR A 16 16.87 -4.56 -15.00
N LEU A 17 17.38 -3.99 -13.90
CA LEU A 17 16.87 -4.27 -12.54
C LEU A 17 15.39 -3.88 -12.37
N PRO A 18 14.96 -2.64 -12.70
CA PRO A 18 13.55 -2.31 -12.64
C PRO A 18 12.71 -3.09 -13.66
N LEU A 19 13.30 -3.56 -14.77
CA LEU A 19 12.57 -4.40 -15.73
C LEU A 19 12.19 -5.75 -15.11
N ILE A 20 13.16 -6.43 -14.48
CA ILE A 20 12.96 -7.73 -13.81
C ILE A 20 11.96 -7.57 -12.67
N ALA A 21 12.12 -6.52 -11.85
CA ALA A 21 11.16 -6.21 -10.78
C ALA A 21 9.75 -5.97 -11.33
N GLY A 22 9.63 -5.23 -12.43
CA GLY A 22 8.35 -4.93 -13.07
C GLY A 22 7.64 -6.17 -13.58
N ILE A 23 8.36 -7.06 -14.26
CA ILE A 23 7.83 -8.35 -14.70
C ILE A 23 7.36 -9.19 -13.50
N GLY A 24 8.18 -9.27 -12.44
CA GLY A 24 7.83 -9.99 -11.22
C GLY A 24 6.53 -9.47 -10.57
N PHE A 25 6.36 -8.16 -10.47
CA PHE A 25 5.13 -7.57 -9.94
C PHE A 25 3.91 -7.85 -10.80
N ILE A 26 4.04 -7.81 -12.14
CA ILE A 26 2.95 -8.18 -13.05
C ILE A 26 2.58 -9.65 -12.89
N SER A 27 3.56 -10.55 -12.79
CA SER A 27 3.31 -11.97 -12.57
C SER A 27 2.55 -12.22 -11.26
N VAL A 28 2.90 -11.52 -10.18
CA VAL A 28 2.17 -11.57 -8.91
C VAL A 28 0.73 -11.06 -9.08
N ALA A 29 0.54 -9.93 -9.74
CA ALA A 29 -0.80 -9.37 -9.98
C ALA A 29 -1.68 -10.35 -10.79
N ILE A 30 -1.13 -10.96 -11.84
CA ILE A 30 -1.83 -11.99 -12.62
C ILE A 30 -2.19 -13.17 -11.72
N GLY A 31 -1.24 -13.68 -10.91
CA GLY A 31 -1.52 -14.75 -9.95
C GLY A 31 -2.66 -14.42 -8.98
N ILE A 32 -2.71 -13.18 -8.49
CA ILE A 32 -3.77 -12.71 -7.59
C ILE A 32 -5.14 -12.81 -8.26
N TYR A 33 -5.26 -12.34 -9.50
CA TYR A 33 -6.52 -12.31 -10.25
C TYR A 33 -6.93 -13.65 -10.83
N SER A 34 -5.97 -14.49 -11.22
CA SER A 34 -6.23 -15.82 -11.78
C SER A 34 -6.74 -16.82 -10.73
N MET A 35 -6.34 -16.66 -9.47
CA MET A 35 -6.68 -17.60 -8.38
C MET A 35 -7.26 -16.88 -7.15
N PRO A 36 -8.43 -16.22 -7.25
CA PRO A 36 -8.95 -15.34 -6.21
C PRO A 36 -9.15 -16.05 -4.85
N GLY A 37 -9.57 -17.32 -4.83
CA GLY A 37 -9.76 -18.05 -3.56
C GLY A 37 -8.45 -18.28 -2.79
N LEU A 38 -7.36 -18.60 -3.51
CA LEU A 38 -6.03 -18.75 -2.92
C LEU A 38 -5.48 -17.39 -2.47
N SER A 39 -5.67 -16.35 -3.28
CA SER A 39 -5.30 -14.97 -2.95
C SER A 39 -5.96 -14.50 -1.67
N ILE A 40 -7.28 -14.72 -1.51
CA ILE A 40 -8.01 -14.38 -0.28
C ILE A 40 -7.40 -15.10 0.91
N SER A 41 -7.13 -16.41 0.80
CA SER A 41 -6.56 -17.20 1.89
C SER A 41 -5.19 -16.66 2.34
N ILE A 42 -4.33 -16.28 1.40
CA ILE A 42 -3.03 -15.67 1.70
C ILE A 42 -3.20 -14.30 2.35
N ILE A 43 -4.11 -13.47 1.85
CA ILE A 43 -4.40 -12.15 2.43
C ILE A 43 -4.88 -12.29 3.87
N MET A 44 -5.75 -13.27 4.14
CA MET A 44 -6.26 -13.53 5.49
C MET A 44 -5.17 -14.04 6.44
N LEU A 45 -4.26 -14.88 5.95
CA LEU A 45 -3.10 -15.30 6.72
C LEU A 45 -2.20 -14.11 7.09
N LEU A 46 -1.88 -13.24 6.11
CA LEU A 46 -1.08 -12.04 6.34
C LEU A 46 -1.78 -11.06 7.29
N PHE A 47 -3.10 -10.90 7.15
CA PHE A 47 -3.90 -10.09 8.07
C PHE A 47 -3.80 -10.63 9.50
N SER A 48 -3.99 -11.94 9.69
CA SER A 48 -3.92 -12.58 11.01
C SER A 48 -2.54 -12.44 11.65
N LEU A 49 -1.48 -12.65 10.87
CA LEU A 49 -0.10 -12.41 11.32
C LEU A 49 0.12 -10.94 11.73
N THR A 50 -0.44 -9.99 10.97
CA THR A 50 -0.37 -8.57 11.30
C THR A 50 -1.07 -8.26 12.62
N ILE A 51 -2.25 -8.83 12.88
CA ILE A 51 -2.98 -8.69 14.14
C ILE A 51 -2.17 -9.24 15.32
N ILE A 52 -1.54 -10.41 15.15
CA ILE A 52 -0.67 -10.99 16.19
C ILE A 52 0.52 -10.07 16.44
N LEU A 53 1.25 -9.65 15.41
CA LEU A 53 2.40 -8.75 15.56
C LEU A 53 2.00 -7.44 16.23
N PHE A 54 0.83 -6.90 15.90
CA PHE A 54 0.28 -5.72 16.55
C PHE A 54 0.00 -5.97 18.03
N GLY A 55 -0.66 -7.07 18.36
CA GLY A 55 -0.91 -7.47 19.75
C GLY A 55 0.40 -7.67 20.55
N ILE A 56 1.42 -8.32 19.97
CA ILE A 56 2.72 -8.52 20.62
C ILE A 56 3.36 -7.17 20.92
N ARG A 57 3.38 -6.28 19.91
CA ARG A 57 3.97 -4.94 20.04
C ARG A 57 3.26 -4.11 21.10
N GLU A 58 1.93 -4.14 21.12
CA GLU A 58 1.13 -3.38 22.07
C GLU A 58 1.26 -3.92 23.50
N THR A 59 1.24 -5.25 23.67
CA THR A 59 1.52 -5.88 24.97
C THR A 59 2.92 -5.49 25.46
N ALA A 60 3.96 -5.58 24.62
CA ALA A 60 5.31 -5.17 24.98
C ALA A 60 5.38 -3.68 25.37
N PHE A 61 4.69 -2.82 24.61
CA PHE A 61 4.63 -1.38 24.88
C PHE A 61 3.96 -1.09 26.24
N VAL A 62 2.82 -1.72 26.53
CA VAL A 62 2.09 -1.53 27.80
C VAL A 62 2.91 -2.05 28.98
N VAL A 63 3.54 -3.22 28.86
CA VAL A 63 4.34 -3.82 29.94
C VAL A 63 5.58 -2.97 30.26
N ASN A 64 6.26 -2.45 29.23
CA ASN A 64 7.46 -1.62 29.39
C ASN A 64 7.12 -0.25 30.00
N ASN A 65 5.94 0.30 29.66
CA ASN A 65 5.51 1.63 30.09
C ASN A 65 4.44 1.59 31.19
N ARG A 66 4.26 0.45 31.88
CA ARG A 66 3.17 0.26 32.86
C ARG A 66 3.14 1.28 34.00
N ARG A 67 4.29 1.89 34.32
CA ARG A 67 4.41 2.94 35.34
C ARG A 67 4.01 4.33 34.84
N LEU A 68 4.04 4.54 33.52
CA LEU A 68 3.71 5.81 32.86
C LEU A 68 2.26 5.83 32.36
N ILE A 69 1.70 4.65 32.07
CA ILE A 69 0.34 4.51 31.54
C ILE A 69 -0.64 4.39 32.71
N LYS A 70 -1.50 5.40 32.87
CA LYS A 70 -2.67 5.30 33.75
C LYS A 70 -3.60 4.20 33.24
N ASN A 71 -4.14 3.39 34.14
CA ASN A 71 -5.03 2.26 33.80
C ASN A 71 -4.38 1.20 32.89
N TRP A 72 -3.07 0.96 33.03
CA TRP A 72 -2.31 -0.01 32.21
C TRP A 72 -2.95 -1.41 32.13
N GLY A 73 -3.66 -1.87 33.16
CA GLY A 73 -4.33 -3.17 33.16
C GLY A 73 -5.41 -3.31 32.08
N TRP A 74 -6.16 -2.24 31.78
CA TRP A 74 -7.15 -2.24 30.70
C TRP A 74 -6.49 -2.31 29.33
N HIS A 75 -5.39 -1.57 29.14
CA HIS A 75 -4.61 -1.61 27.90
C HIS A 75 -3.92 -2.97 27.71
N LEU A 76 -3.46 -3.59 28.81
CA LEU A 76 -2.91 -4.93 28.74
C LEU A 76 -3.99 -5.92 28.33
N GLY A 77 -5.17 -5.86 28.96
CA GLY A 77 -6.32 -6.70 28.61
C GLY A 77 -6.73 -6.59 27.15
N SER A 78 -6.81 -5.38 26.59
CA SER A 78 -7.14 -5.18 25.17
C SER A 78 -6.07 -5.74 24.24
N SER A 79 -4.79 -5.55 24.56
CA SER A 79 -3.69 -6.09 23.74
C SER A 79 -3.63 -7.62 23.77
N LEU A 80 -3.88 -8.24 24.93
CA LEU A 80 -3.97 -9.69 25.07
C LEU A 80 -5.19 -10.26 24.32
N PHE A 81 -6.33 -9.57 24.38
CA PHE A 81 -7.49 -9.94 23.57
C PHE A 81 -7.16 -9.91 22.08
N THR A 82 -6.48 -8.86 21.60
CA THR A 82 -6.04 -8.75 20.21
C THR A 82 -5.08 -9.87 19.81
N LEU A 83 -4.15 -10.25 20.70
CA LEU A 83 -3.26 -11.39 20.50
C LEU A 83 -4.02 -12.71 20.32
N VAL A 84 -4.91 -13.02 21.26
CA VAL A 84 -5.73 -14.25 21.22
C VAL A 84 -6.59 -14.26 19.97
N LEU A 85 -7.21 -13.14 19.65
CA LEU A 85 -8.00 -12.99 18.43
C LEU A 85 -7.15 -13.25 17.18
N GLY A 86 -5.94 -12.69 17.09
CA GLY A 86 -5.01 -12.96 15.99
C GLY A 86 -4.66 -14.45 15.84
N ILE A 87 -4.45 -15.16 16.95
CA ILE A 87 -4.18 -16.61 16.94
C ILE A 87 -5.41 -17.39 16.44
N VAL A 88 -6.61 -17.01 16.88
CA VAL A 88 -7.87 -17.62 16.40
C VAL A 88 -8.04 -17.38 14.89
N LEU A 89 -7.73 -16.18 14.40
CA LEU A 89 -7.85 -15.86 12.98
C LEU A 89 -6.93 -16.70 12.08
N ILE A 90 -5.74 -17.10 12.57
CA ILE A 90 -4.84 -18.01 11.85
C ILE A 90 -5.44 -19.42 11.66
N SER A 91 -6.27 -19.87 12.61
CA SER A 91 -6.75 -21.26 12.63
C SER A 91 -7.62 -21.62 11.42
N ASP A 92 -8.43 -20.66 10.94
CA ASP A 92 -9.32 -20.85 9.80
C ASP A 92 -9.47 -19.53 9.01
N PRO A 93 -9.08 -19.51 7.71
CA PRO A 93 -9.32 -18.38 6.82
C PRO A 93 -10.78 -17.90 6.77
N LEU A 94 -11.77 -18.79 6.97
CA LEU A 94 -13.19 -18.41 6.97
C LEU A 94 -13.56 -17.53 8.17
N ILE A 95 -12.97 -17.80 9.33
CA ILE A 95 -13.13 -16.94 10.52
C ILE A 95 -12.53 -15.57 10.23
N SER A 96 -11.35 -15.54 9.60
CA SER A 96 -10.68 -14.29 9.17
C SER A 96 -11.52 -13.46 8.21
N ILE A 97 -12.10 -14.10 7.18
CA ILE A 97 -12.99 -13.43 6.22
C ILE A 97 -14.18 -12.80 6.94
N SER A 98 -14.83 -13.56 7.83
CA SER A 98 -16.01 -13.10 8.57
C SER A 98 -15.67 -11.92 9.47
N TYR A 99 -14.53 -12.00 10.17
CA TYR A 99 -14.04 -10.93 11.03
C TYR A 99 -13.72 -9.65 10.24
N VAL A 100 -13.00 -9.75 9.12
CA VAL A 100 -12.68 -8.59 8.27
C VAL A 100 -13.94 -7.95 7.71
N ASN A 101 -14.91 -8.75 7.26
CA ASN A 101 -16.19 -8.24 6.76
C ASN A 101 -16.96 -7.49 7.85
N ALA A 102 -17.06 -8.08 9.04
CA ALA A 102 -17.69 -7.44 10.19
C ALA A 102 -16.98 -6.12 10.56
N LEU A 103 -15.65 -6.12 10.60
CA LEU A 103 -14.85 -4.93 10.86
C LEU A 103 -15.14 -3.81 9.86
N VAL A 104 -15.13 -4.11 8.56
CA VAL A 104 -15.40 -3.12 7.50
C VAL A 104 -16.78 -2.49 7.70
N VAL A 105 -17.81 -3.28 7.97
CA VAL A 105 -19.17 -2.75 8.19
C VAL A 105 -19.25 -1.90 9.47
N VAL A 106 -18.66 -2.37 10.57
CA VAL A 106 -18.62 -1.61 11.83
C VAL A 106 -17.88 -0.28 11.64
N LEU A 107 -16.79 -0.26 10.87
CA LEU A 107 -16.06 0.97 10.55
C LEU A 107 -16.91 1.94 9.72
N LEU A 108 -17.70 1.44 8.76
CA LEU A 108 -18.61 2.28 7.97
C LEU A 108 -19.70 2.90 8.85
N PHE A 109 -20.30 2.13 9.76
CA PHE A 109 -21.25 2.68 10.74
C PHE A 109 -20.60 3.71 11.66
N SER A 110 -19.40 3.44 12.16
CA SER A 110 -18.63 4.41 12.96
C SER A 110 -18.38 5.71 12.19
N LYS A 111 -18.06 5.63 10.90
CA LYS A 111 -17.87 6.79 10.03
C LYS A 111 -19.17 7.55 9.75
N ALA A 112 -20.28 6.86 9.59
CA ALA A 112 -21.59 7.50 9.50
C ALA A 112 -21.90 8.30 10.76
N ILE A 113 -21.68 7.72 11.95
CA ILE A 113 -21.86 8.40 13.24
C ILE A 113 -20.95 9.63 13.35
N GLN A 114 -19.66 9.50 13.00
CA GLN A 114 -18.73 10.64 12.98
C GLN A 114 -19.23 11.79 12.08
N ASN A 115 -19.75 11.46 10.89
CA ASN A 115 -20.29 12.45 9.96
C ASN A 115 -21.53 13.17 10.51
N PHE A 116 -22.45 12.45 11.15
CA PHE A 116 -23.60 13.05 11.82
C PHE A 116 -23.19 13.95 12.99
N LEU A 117 -22.25 13.51 13.83
CA LEU A 117 -21.71 14.30 14.94
C LEU A 117 -21.02 15.57 14.44
N PHE A 118 -20.24 15.47 13.36
CA PHE A 118 -19.58 16.62 12.75
C PHE A 118 -20.60 17.60 12.18
N HIS A 119 -21.59 17.11 11.45
CA HIS A 119 -22.68 17.93 10.93
C HIS A 119 -23.43 18.65 12.06
N TYR A 120 -23.82 17.94 13.11
CA TYR A 120 -24.53 18.51 14.27
C TYR A 120 -23.74 19.63 14.95
N THR A 121 -22.43 19.42 15.11
CA THR A 121 -21.54 20.43 15.71
C THR A 121 -21.38 21.64 14.78
N TYR A 122 -21.31 21.41 13.47
CA TYR A 122 -21.14 22.45 12.45
C TYR A 122 -22.42 23.29 12.23
N SER A 123 -23.59 22.65 12.16
CA SER A 123 -24.88 23.31 11.95
C SER A 123 -25.24 24.26 13.09
N ARG A 124 -24.87 23.90 14.32
CA ARG A 124 -25.02 24.78 15.49
C ARG A 124 -24.23 26.09 15.40
N ARG A 125 -23.11 26.11 14.67
CA ARG A 125 -22.27 27.32 14.51
C ARG A 125 -22.69 28.19 13.33
N THR A 126 -23.26 27.59 12.28
CA THR A 126 -23.47 28.25 10.98
C THR A 126 -24.94 28.46 10.63
N GLN A 127 -25.87 28.01 11.47
CA GLN A 127 -27.32 28.01 11.23
C GLN A 127 -27.77 27.27 9.94
N ASN A 128 -26.86 26.56 9.28
CA ASN A 128 -27.19 25.70 8.14
C ASN A 128 -27.69 24.34 8.64
N THR A 129 -28.90 23.96 8.24
CA THR A 129 -29.58 22.75 8.70
C THR A 129 -29.21 21.49 7.90
N VAL A 130 -28.69 21.65 6.68
CA VAL A 130 -28.28 20.54 5.80
C VAL A 130 -26.89 20.79 5.23
N GLY A 131 -25.90 20.22 5.89
CA GLY A 131 -24.52 20.16 5.41
C GLY A 131 -24.22 18.83 4.74
N MET A 132 -23.30 18.85 3.78
CA MET A 132 -22.92 17.68 2.97
C MET A 132 -22.59 16.43 3.83
N ASN A 133 -22.05 16.63 5.04
CA ASN A 133 -21.72 15.55 5.97
C ASN A 133 -22.94 14.72 6.42
N SER A 134 -24.13 15.31 6.59
CA SER A 134 -25.32 14.53 6.95
C SER A 134 -25.77 13.64 5.79
N ILE A 135 -25.69 14.13 4.56
CA ILE A 135 -25.97 13.36 3.33
C ILE A 135 -25.00 12.18 3.21
N TYR A 136 -23.70 12.43 3.38
CA TYR A 136 -22.69 11.36 3.39
C TYR A 136 -22.92 10.36 4.52
N GLY A 137 -23.35 10.82 5.71
CA GLY A 137 -23.71 9.95 6.82
C GLY A 137 -24.83 8.98 6.47
N VAL A 138 -25.92 9.47 5.87
CA VAL A 138 -27.05 8.64 5.41
C VAL A 138 -26.61 7.65 4.33
N ALA A 139 -25.85 8.11 3.33
CA ALA A 139 -25.34 7.24 2.27
C ALA A 139 -24.46 6.10 2.83
N LEU A 140 -23.59 6.39 3.80
CA LEU A 140 -22.75 5.39 4.44
C LEU A 140 -23.55 4.34 5.21
N VAL A 141 -24.67 4.71 5.86
CA VAL A 141 -25.55 3.74 6.52
C VAL A 141 -26.14 2.76 5.50
N PHE A 142 -26.64 3.26 4.37
CA PHE A 142 -27.17 2.39 3.32
C PHE A 142 -26.10 1.48 2.72
N ILE A 143 -24.90 2.00 2.47
CA ILE A 143 -23.76 1.21 1.98
C ILE A 143 -23.38 0.14 3.01
N ALA A 144 -23.33 0.48 4.30
CA ALA A 144 -23.00 -0.45 5.37
C ALA A 144 -24.02 -1.60 5.47
N LEU A 145 -25.33 -1.29 5.38
CA LEU A 145 -26.40 -2.29 5.38
C LEU A 145 -26.35 -3.20 4.13
N PHE A 146 -26.05 -2.61 2.97
CA PHE A 146 -25.87 -3.36 1.74
C PHE A 146 -24.69 -4.34 1.83
N LEU A 147 -23.55 -3.87 2.33
CA LEU A 147 -22.35 -4.71 2.49
C LEU A 147 -22.49 -5.75 3.60
N TRP A 148 -23.26 -5.46 4.66
CA TRP A 148 -23.62 -6.45 5.67
C TRP A 148 -24.42 -7.61 5.08
N SER A 149 -25.35 -7.30 4.16
CA SER A 149 -26.20 -8.30 3.51
C SER A 149 -25.44 -9.14 2.48
N SER A 150 -24.40 -8.56 1.88
CA SER A 150 -23.62 -9.18 0.80
C SER A 150 -22.10 -9.15 1.11
N PRO A 151 -21.63 -9.91 2.11
CA PRO A 151 -20.22 -9.89 2.55
C PRO A 151 -19.23 -10.31 1.45
N GLN A 152 -19.68 -11.05 0.43
CA GLN A 152 -18.86 -11.47 -0.71
C GLN A 152 -18.34 -10.28 -1.55
N ILE A 153 -19.04 -9.15 -1.49
CA ILE A 153 -18.62 -7.92 -2.18
C ILE A 153 -17.35 -7.38 -1.52
N ILE A 154 -17.29 -7.38 -0.19
CA ILE A 154 -16.13 -6.90 0.57
C ILE A 154 -14.90 -7.76 0.23
N THR A 155 -15.04 -9.08 0.24
CA THR A 155 -13.93 -9.99 -0.07
C THR A 155 -13.45 -9.84 -1.51
N SER A 156 -14.36 -9.69 -2.48
CA SER A 156 -13.99 -9.48 -3.88
C SER A 156 -13.27 -8.15 -4.09
N PHE A 157 -13.74 -7.11 -3.39
CA PHE A 157 -13.12 -5.80 -3.39
C PHE A 157 -11.70 -5.85 -2.79
N LEU A 158 -11.49 -6.62 -1.70
CA LEU A 158 -10.17 -6.81 -1.11
C LEU A 158 -9.18 -7.48 -2.07
N VAL A 159 -9.58 -8.52 -2.80
CA VAL A 159 -8.72 -9.14 -3.82
C VAL A 159 -8.35 -8.13 -4.88
N THR A 160 -9.34 -7.39 -5.38
CA THR A 160 -9.14 -6.40 -6.44
C THR A 160 -8.19 -5.30 -5.99
N LEU A 161 -8.39 -4.79 -4.78
CA LEU A 161 -7.56 -3.75 -4.18
C LEU A 161 -6.14 -4.25 -3.89
N SER A 162 -5.97 -5.54 -3.58
CA SER A 162 -4.65 -6.12 -3.31
C SER A 162 -3.82 -6.31 -4.58
N GLY A 163 -4.43 -6.70 -5.70
CA GLY A 163 -3.74 -6.93 -6.97
C GLY A 163 -3.37 -5.65 -7.72
N LEU A 164 -4.18 -4.60 -7.57
CA LEU A 164 -4.02 -3.34 -8.31
C LEU A 164 -2.69 -2.60 -8.04
N PRO A 165 -2.20 -2.48 -6.80
CA PRO A 165 -0.87 -1.92 -6.51
C PRO A 165 0.26 -2.67 -7.20
N PHE A 166 0.22 -4.01 -7.24
CA PHE A 166 1.23 -4.81 -7.93
C PHE A 166 1.20 -4.57 -9.45
N LEU A 167 0.02 -4.45 -10.02
CA LEU A 167 -0.14 -4.14 -11.45
C LEU A 167 0.43 -2.75 -11.76
N ILE A 168 0.05 -1.72 -11.00
CA ILE A 168 0.54 -0.34 -11.18
C ILE A 168 2.06 -0.29 -11.00
N MET A 169 2.58 -0.89 -9.92
CA MET A 169 4.01 -0.91 -9.64
C MET A 169 4.78 -1.64 -10.75
N GLY A 170 4.24 -2.75 -11.25
CA GLY A 170 4.79 -3.50 -12.38
C GLY A 170 4.93 -2.65 -13.64
N ILE A 171 3.86 -1.95 -14.02
CA ILE A 171 3.86 -1.03 -15.17
C ILE A 171 4.87 0.12 -14.95
N LEU A 172 4.88 0.73 -13.77
CA LEU A 172 5.81 1.82 -13.45
C LEU A 172 7.27 1.36 -13.51
N CYS A 173 7.59 0.17 -12.99
CA CYS A 173 8.92 -0.41 -13.03
C CYS A 173 9.37 -0.69 -14.48
N ILE A 174 8.49 -1.19 -15.35
CA ILE A 174 8.79 -1.37 -16.78
C ILE A 174 9.00 0.00 -17.45
N ALA A 175 8.14 0.98 -17.19
CA ALA A 175 8.28 2.33 -17.74
C ALA A 175 9.60 2.99 -17.31
N LEU A 176 10.00 2.82 -16.04
CA LEU A 176 11.30 3.27 -15.52
C LEU A 176 12.46 2.58 -16.22
N ALA A 177 12.39 1.25 -16.42
CA ALA A 177 13.43 0.51 -17.12
C ALA A 177 13.63 0.99 -18.56
N LEU A 178 12.54 1.23 -19.29
CA LEU A 178 12.58 1.77 -20.65
C LEU A 178 13.15 3.19 -20.67
N THR A 179 12.80 4.01 -19.70
CA THR A 179 13.32 5.38 -19.57
C THR A 179 14.81 5.37 -19.26
N LEU A 180 15.28 4.52 -18.35
CA LEU A 180 16.70 4.35 -18.03
C LEU A 180 17.49 3.85 -19.24
N ARG A 181 16.96 2.88 -19.99
CA ARG A 181 17.59 2.35 -21.20
C ARG A 181 17.74 3.44 -22.27
N LYS A 182 16.68 4.22 -22.54
CA LYS A 182 16.73 5.34 -23.50
C LYS A 182 17.74 6.41 -23.07
N THR A 183 17.77 6.76 -21.80
CA THR A 183 18.70 7.76 -21.25
C THR A 183 20.15 7.27 -21.31
N HIS A 184 20.39 6.00 -21.01
CA HIS A 184 21.71 5.39 -21.13
C HIS A 184 22.22 5.44 -22.57
N GLN A 185 21.39 5.07 -23.55
CA GLN A 185 21.74 5.12 -24.97
C GLN A 185 22.07 6.54 -25.45
N LYS A 186 21.29 7.55 -25.03
CA LYS A 186 21.55 8.97 -25.35
C LYS A 186 22.88 9.45 -24.76
N LEU A 187 23.17 9.07 -23.51
CA LEU A 187 24.43 9.45 -22.87
C LEU A 187 25.64 8.82 -23.57
N GLU A 188 25.55 7.56 -23.99
CA GLU A 188 26.62 6.90 -24.74
C GLU A 188 26.81 7.51 -26.13
N ALA A 189 25.73 7.81 -26.85
CA ALA A 189 25.80 8.48 -28.15
C ALA A 189 26.43 9.87 -28.04
N PHE A 190 26.03 10.66 -27.02
CA PHE A 190 26.62 11.96 -26.74
C PHE A 190 28.11 11.85 -26.46
N LYS A 191 28.54 10.92 -25.59
CA LYS A 191 29.96 10.70 -25.27
C LYS A 191 30.79 10.35 -26.52
N ARG A 192 30.29 9.44 -27.36
CA ARG A 192 30.96 9.07 -28.62
C ARG A 192 31.16 10.26 -29.54
N SER A 193 30.19 11.18 -29.62
CA SER A 193 30.32 12.39 -30.44
C SER A 193 31.46 13.33 -29.98
N PHE A 194 31.77 13.40 -28.68
CA PHE A 194 32.94 14.14 -28.21
C PHE A 194 34.24 13.37 -28.42
N GLU A 195 34.24 12.05 -28.27
CA GLU A 195 35.42 11.21 -28.52
C GLU A 195 35.83 11.22 -30.01
N ASP A 196 34.87 11.28 -30.94
CA ASP A 196 35.16 11.40 -32.37
C ASP A 196 35.75 12.77 -32.72
N LYS A 197 35.08 13.86 -32.30
CA LYS A 197 35.57 15.23 -32.55
C LYS A 197 36.96 15.50 -31.97
N THR A 198 37.30 14.89 -30.83
CA THR A 198 38.63 15.04 -30.23
C THR A 198 39.70 14.22 -30.93
N LYS A 199 39.33 13.08 -31.54
CA LYS A 199 40.24 12.34 -32.41
C LYS A 199 40.52 13.10 -33.70
N ASP A 200 39.49 13.59 -34.38
CA ASP A 200 39.62 14.32 -35.64
C ASP A 200 40.50 15.58 -35.48
N ALA A 201 40.29 16.35 -34.41
CA ALA A 201 41.12 17.52 -34.11
C ALA A 201 42.59 17.16 -33.79
N ASN A 202 42.85 15.98 -33.22
CA ASN A 202 44.22 15.54 -32.96
C ASN A 202 44.92 15.07 -34.25
N TYR A 203 44.19 14.55 -35.24
CA TYR A 203 44.78 14.21 -36.54
C TYR A 203 45.14 15.47 -37.34
N GLU A 204 44.31 16.52 -37.29
CA GLU A 204 44.61 17.81 -37.94
C GLU A 204 45.86 18.50 -37.36
N ILE A 205 46.17 18.32 -36.07
CA ILE A 205 47.36 18.90 -35.42
C ILE A 205 48.65 18.10 -35.73
N ILE A 206 48.55 16.84 -36.16
CA ILE A 206 49.71 15.98 -36.47
C ILE A 206 50.13 16.10 -37.95
N GLU A 207 49.25 16.63 -38.82
CA GLU A 207 49.56 16.87 -40.25
C GLU A 207 50.15 18.27 -40.55
N GLU A 208 50.29 19.15 -39.55
CA GLU A 208 51.11 20.39 -39.62
C GLU A 208 52.53 20.19 -39.08
#